data_AF-S4MAN5-F1
#
_entry.id   AF-S4MAN5-F1
#
_cell.length_a   1.000
_cell.length_b   1.000
_cell.length_c   1.000
_cell.angle_alpha   90.00
_cell.angle_beta   90.00
_cell.angle_gamma   90.00
#
_symmetry.space_group_name_H-M   'P 1'
#
loop_
_entity.id
_entity.type
_entity.pdbx_description
1 polymer ?
#
loop_
_entity_poly.entity_id
_entity_poly.type
_entity_poly.pdbx_seq_one_letter_code
_entity_poly.pdbx_strand_id
1 'polypeptide(L)'
;MPADRPARQQRLDVPLDETLSRHATKPIADEVNETQLRDWYRPLDLLPGGVETVIGADSTLAATIDRIMHDTGLCRQTRQRGICSPNPSPAQTHFVDLGDAVRTRLVRETYAPR
;
A
#
# COMPACT_ATOMS: atom_id res chain seq x y z
N MET A 1 -27.27 -11.72 13.88
CA MET A 1 -26.37 -11.98 12.74
C MET A 1 -25.50 -10.75 12.55
N PRO A 2 -24.18 -10.78 12.80
CA PRO A 2 -23.33 -9.66 12.43
C PRO A 2 -23.31 -9.58 10.90
N ALA A 3 -23.57 -8.40 10.35
CA ALA A 3 -23.56 -8.18 8.91
C ALA A 3 -22.17 -8.50 8.35
N ASP A 4 -22.12 -9.43 7.40
CA ASP A 4 -20.99 -9.72 6.55
C ASP A 4 -20.66 -8.44 5.76
N ARG A 5 -19.68 -7.66 6.22
CA ARG A 5 -19.30 -6.44 5.51
C ARG A 5 -18.47 -6.87 4.31
N PRO A 6 -18.86 -6.50 3.07
CA PRO A 6 -18.08 -6.86 1.91
C PRO A 6 -16.66 -6.32 2.04
N ALA A 7 -15.67 -7.18 1.83
CA ALA A 7 -14.27 -6.79 1.77
C ALA A 7 -14.08 -5.78 0.62
N ARG A 8 -13.31 -4.73 0.85
CA ARG A 8 -12.94 -3.76 -0.18
C ARG A 8 -11.50 -3.94 -0.58
N GLN A 9 -11.26 -3.98 -1.89
CA GLN A 9 -9.95 -4.17 -2.46
C GLN A 9 -9.48 -2.88 -3.14
N GLN A 10 -8.22 -2.52 -2.93
CA GLN A 10 -7.63 -1.28 -3.43
C GLN A 10 -6.37 -1.63 -4.21
N ARG A 11 -6.32 -1.28 -5.51
CA ARG A 11 -5.19 -1.55 -6.40
C ARG A 11 -4.41 -0.27 -6.64
N LEU A 12 -3.12 -0.27 -6.34
CA LEU A 12 -2.23 0.83 -6.70
C LEU A 12 -1.79 0.66 -8.15
N ASP A 13 -2.13 1.62 -8.99
CA ASP A 13 -1.67 1.66 -10.38
C ASP A 13 -0.29 2.30 -10.43
N VAL A 14 0.73 1.45 -10.40
CA VAL A 14 2.14 1.86 -10.45
C VAL A 14 2.66 1.62 -11.86
N PRO A 15 3.14 2.67 -12.56
CA PRO A 15 3.76 2.53 -13.87
C PRO A 15 4.94 1.56 -13.84
N LEU A 16 5.19 0.91 -14.97
CA LEU A 16 6.31 -0.03 -15.11
C LEU A 16 7.66 0.64 -14.82
N ASP A 17 7.89 1.86 -15.30
CA ASP A 17 9.16 2.58 -15.08
C ASP A 17 9.41 2.85 -13.59
N GLU A 18 8.37 3.22 -12.84
CA GLU A 18 8.45 3.39 -11.38
C GLU A 18 8.68 2.05 -10.68
N THR A 19 8.07 0.97 -11.19
CA THR A 19 8.28 -0.38 -10.69
C THR A 19 9.74 -0.82 -10.89
N LEU A 20 10.32 -0.57 -12.06
CA LEU A 20 11.72 -0.87 -12.37
C LEU A 20 12.68 -0.07 -11.50
N SER A 21 12.44 1.24 -11.37
CA SER A 21 13.23 2.13 -10.51
C SER A 21 13.27 1.65 -9.06
N ARG A 22 12.11 1.32 -8.49
CA ARG A 22 12.03 0.78 -7.12
C ARG A 22 12.67 -0.59 -7.00
N HIS A 23 12.48 -1.45 -8.00
CA HIS A 23 13.01 -2.81 -7.99
C HIS A 23 14.53 -2.84 -8.02
N ALA A 24 15.17 -1.97 -8.77
CA ALA A 24 16.64 -1.87 -8.85
C ALA A 24 17.31 -1.60 -7.49
N THR A 25 16.56 -1.06 -6.52
CA THR A 25 17.07 -0.81 -5.16
C THR A 25 16.91 -2.00 -4.20
N LYS A 26 16.24 -3.07 -4.63
CA LYS A 26 15.94 -4.23 -3.79
C LYS A 26 17.01 -5.33 -3.97
N PRO A 27 17.36 -6.08 -2.93
CA PRO A 27 18.32 -7.19 -3.04
C PRO A 27 17.96 -8.26 -4.07
N ILE A 28 16.67 -8.46 -4.37
CA ILE A 28 16.19 -9.41 -5.40
C ILE A 28 16.40 -8.89 -6.84
N ALA A 29 16.97 -7.69 -7.04
CA ALA A 29 17.20 -7.13 -8.38
C ALA A 29 18.06 -8.02 -9.27
N ASP A 30 18.99 -8.78 -8.67
CA ASP A 30 19.89 -9.68 -9.39
C ASP A 30 19.22 -11.01 -9.80
N GLU A 31 18.16 -11.43 -9.09
CA GLU A 31 17.43 -12.67 -9.36
C GLU A 31 16.25 -12.47 -10.33
N VAL A 32 15.60 -11.31 -10.26
CA VAL A 32 14.48 -10.94 -11.12
C VAL A 32 14.90 -9.73 -11.93
N ASN A 33 15.27 -9.92 -13.19
CA ASN A 33 15.76 -8.84 -14.03
C ASN A 33 14.62 -8.07 -14.72
N GLU A 34 14.98 -6.94 -15.35
CA GLU A 34 14.04 -6.08 -16.08
C GLU A 34 13.24 -6.84 -17.14
N THR A 35 13.87 -7.73 -17.91
CA THR A 35 13.19 -8.52 -18.95
C THR A 35 12.05 -9.35 -18.36
N GLN A 36 12.31 -10.05 -17.25
CA GLN A 36 11.29 -10.84 -16.55
C GLN A 36 10.15 -9.96 -16.02
N LEU A 37 10.47 -8.79 -15.45
CA LEU A 37 9.45 -7.85 -15.00
C LEU A 37 8.57 -7.34 -16.15
N ARG A 38 9.16 -7.03 -17.30
CA ARG A 38 8.42 -6.61 -18.49
C ARG A 38 7.48 -7.70 -19.00
N ASP A 39 7.93 -8.96 -18.96
CA ASP A 39 7.12 -10.10 -19.38
C ASP A 39 5.91 -10.34 -18.46
N TRP A 40 6.08 -10.15 -17.15
CA TRP A 40 5.02 -10.35 -16.15
C TRP A 40 4.09 -9.13 -15.99
N TYR A 41 4.58 -7.92 -16.24
CA TYR A 41 3.81 -6.71 -16.01
C TYR A 41 2.58 -6.64 -16.91
N ARG A 42 1.40 -6.48 -16.28
CA ARG A 42 0.13 -6.24 -16.97
C ARG A 42 -0.51 -4.98 -16.37
N PRO A 43 -0.64 -3.89 -17.16
CA PRO A 43 -1.35 -2.70 -16.71
C PRO A 43 -2.77 -3.07 -16.29
N LEU A 44 -3.21 -2.60 -15.13
CA LEU A 44 -4.57 -2.81 -14.62
C LEU A 44 -5.03 -4.28 -14.65
N ASP A 45 -4.16 -5.20 -14.21
CA ASP A 45 -4.53 -6.60 -13.97
C ASP A 45 -5.45 -6.67 -12.74
N LEU A 46 -6.74 -6.43 -12.97
CA LEU A 46 -7.78 -6.31 -11.94
C LEU A 46 -8.42 -7.66 -11.65
N LEU A 47 -8.79 -7.88 -10.39
CA LEU A 47 -9.56 -9.05 -10.01
C LEU A 47 -10.94 -9.08 -10.69
N PRO A 48 -11.39 -10.27 -11.13
CA PRO A 48 -12.71 -10.42 -11.75
C PRO A 48 -13.82 -10.02 -10.77
N GLY A 49 -14.87 -9.39 -11.30
CA GLY A 49 -16.02 -8.93 -10.52
C GLY A 49 -16.01 -7.44 -10.14
N GLY A 50 -15.00 -6.67 -10.57
CA GLY A 50 -15.01 -5.20 -10.42
C GLY A 50 -14.99 -4.71 -8.97
N VAL A 51 -14.52 -5.56 -8.06
CA VAL A 51 -14.49 -5.29 -6.62
C VAL A 51 -13.28 -4.43 -6.21
N GLU A 52 -12.35 -4.19 -7.15
CA GLU A 52 -11.16 -3.39 -6.93
C GLU A 52 -11.37 -1.94 -7.30
N THR A 53 -10.96 -1.07 -6.40
CA THR A 53 -10.89 0.37 -6.64
C THR A 53 -9.45 0.75 -6.98
N VAL A 54 -9.26 1.38 -8.13
CA VAL A 54 -7.93 1.80 -8.59
C VAL A 54 -7.54 3.14 -7.97
N ILE A 55 -6.31 3.20 -7.48
CA ILE A 55 -5.65 4.39 -6.96
C ILE A 55 -4.46 4.67 -7.88
N GLY A 56 -4.58 5.75 -8.66
CA GLY A 56 -3.56 6.16 -9.62
C GLY A 56 -2.28 6.68 -8.96
N ALA A 57 -1.18 6.67 -9.73
CA ALA A 57 0.13 7.15 -9.29
C ALA A 57 0.14 8.62 -8.83
N ASP A 58 -0.75 9.46 -9.39
CA ASP A 58 -0.88 10.86 -9.02
C ASP A 58 -1.56 11.09 -7.66
N SER A 59 -2.08 10.02 -7.04
CA SER A 59 -2.74 10.10 -5.74
C SER A 59 -1.71 10.35 -4.64
N THR A 60 -1.84 11.48 -3.95
CA THR A 60 -1.01 11.78 -2.77
C THR A 60 -1.26 10.75 -1.67
N LEU A 61 -0.30 10.59 -0.74
CA LEU A 61 -0.47 9.71 0.41
C LEU A 61 -1.71 10.07 1.24
N ALA A 62 -1.91 11.36 1.52
CA ALA A 62 -3.07 11.84 2.29
C ALA A 62 -4.39 11.51 1.59
N ALA A 63 -4.51 11.83 0.29
CA ALA A 63 -5.71 11.54 -0.49
C ALA A 63 -5.99 10.03 -0.57
N THR A 64 -4.94 9.21 -0.70
CA THR A 64 -5.02 7.75 -0.69
C THR A 64 -5.55 7.23 0.65
N ILE A 65 -5.00 7.70 1.77
CA ILE A 65 -5.44 7.31 3.11
C ILE A 65 -6.89 7.71 3.35
N ASP A 66 -7.26 8.96 3.03
CA ASP A 66 -8.61 9.47 3.23
C ASP A 66 -9.64 8.63 2.44
N ARG A 67 -9.31 8.31 1.19
CA ARG A 67 -10.15 7.44 0.34
C ARG A 67 -10.31 6.05 0.94
N ILE A 68 -9.23 5.39 1.34
CA ILE A 68 -9.28 4.05 1.95
C ILE A 68 -10.12 4.08 3.22
N MET A 69 -9.90 5.05 4.10
CA MET A 69 -10.61 5.21 5.37
C MET A 69 -12.11 5.45 5.17
N HIS A 70 -12.47 6.22 4.15
CA HIS A 70 -13.85 6.47 3.76
C HIS A 70 -14.50 5.21 3.18
N ASP A 71 -13.91 4.62 2.15
CA ASP A 71 -14.51 3.51 1.42
C ASP A 71 -14.74 2.33 2.36
N THR A 72 -13.72 1.92 3.11
CA THR A 72 -13.80 0.79 4.05
C THR A 72 -14.73 1.03 5.25
N GLY A 73 -15.21 2.26 5.44
CA GLY A 73 -16.02 2.66 6.59
C GLY A 73 -15.23 2.73 7.90
N LEU A 74 -13.89 2.70 7.83
CA LEU A 74 -13.01 2.83 8.98
C LEU A 74 -13.16 4.20 9.65
N CYS A 75 -13.39 5.28 8.90
CA CYS A 75 -13.69 6.61 9.47
C CYS A 75 -14.79 6.57 10.55
N ARG A 76 -15.86 5.80 10.31
CA ARG A 76 -16.98 5.66 11.26
C ARG A 76 -16.58 4.83 12.49
N GLN A 77 -15.81 3.76 12.31
CA GLN A 77 -15.36 2.90 13.41
C GLN A 77 -14.32 3.60 14.29
N THR A 78 -13.40 4.33 13.70
CA THR A 78 -12.36 5.09 14.39
C THR A 78 -12.98 6.20 15.26
N ARG A 79 -14.07 6.83 14.81
CA ARG A 79 -14.87 7.77 15.63
C ARG A 79 -15.59 7.08 16.79
N GLN A 80 -16.18 5.91 16.55
CA GLN A 80 -16.87 5.13 17.60
C GLN A 80 -15.92 4.58 18.66
N ARG A 81 -14.65 4.36 18.31
CA ARG A 81 -13.60 3.87 19.20
C ARG A 81 -12.73 4.97 19.82
N GLY A 82 -13.00 6.25 19.53
CA GLY A 82 -12.23 7.38 20.05
C GLY A 82 -10.78 7.47 19.54
N ILE A 83 -10.44 6.82 18.43
CA ILE A 83 -9.07 6.73 17.89
C ILE A 83 -8.73 7.94 17.00
N CYS A 84 -9.73 8.65 16.46
CA CYS A 84 -9.57 9.95 15.82
C CYS A 84 -10.20 11.02 16.71
N SER A 85 -9.38 11.79 17.42
CA SER A 85 -9.82 13.07 17.97
C SER A 85 -9.99 14.07 16.82
N PRO A 86 -11.06 14.87 16.75
CA PRO A 86 -11.28 15.83 15.67
C PRO A 86 -10.36 17.06 15.72
N ASN A 87 -9.24 17.03 16.45
CA ASN A 87 -8.35 18.16 16.56
C ASN A 87 -6.88 17.72 16.72
N PRO A 88 -6.00 17.90 15.72
CA PRO A 88 -4.57 17.86 15.95
C PRO A 88 -4.14 19.22 16.54
N SER A 89 -3.72 19.22 17.81
CA SER A 89 -2.91 20.32 18.33
C SER A 89 -1.61 20.39 17.51
N PRO A 90 -1.14 21.56 17.04
CA PRO A 90 -0.01 21.70 16.13
C PRO A 90 1.37 21.40 16.77
N ALA A 91 1.41 20.81 17.95
CA ALA A 91 2.66 20.47 18.63
C ALA A 91 2.81 18.95 18.74
N GLN A 92 3.85 18.44 18.05
CA GLN A 92 4.44 17.10 18.17
C GLN A 92 3.92 16.04 17.19
N THR A 93 4.13 16.25 15.89
CA THR A 93 4.39 15.13 14.96
C THR A 93 5.89 14.97 14.84
N HIS A 94 6.49 14.24 15.78
CA HIS A 94 7.81 13.65 15.56
C HIS A 94 7.61 12.52 14.56
N PHE A 95 7.85 12.79 13.28
CA PHE A 95 7.88 11.79 12.23
C PHE A 95 9.13 10.94 12.49
N VAL A 96 8.98 9.83 13.21
CA VAL A 96 10.08 8.87 13.38
C VAL A 96 10.32 8.27 12.00
N ASP A 97 11.52 8.44 11.47
CA ASP A 97 11.97 7.80 10.24
C ASP A 97 12.01 6.27 10.45
N LEU A 98 10.87 5.63 10.23
CA LEU A 98 10.66 4.19 10.24
C LEU A 98 11.16 3.53 8.93
N GLY A 99 11.82 4.28 8.04
CA GLY A 99 12.26 3.81 6.73
C GLY A 99 13.39 2.79 6.78
N ASP A 100 14.28 2.88 7.77
CA ASP A 100 15.49 2.04 7.84
C ASP A 100 15.31 0.79 8.70
N ALA A 101 14.65 0.88 9.85
CA ALA A 101 14.53 -0.25 10.78
C ALA A 101 13.58 -1.37 10.28
N VAL A 102 12.59 -1.03 9.45
CA VAL A 102 11.65 -2.02 8.89
C VAL A 102 12.27 -2.77 7.71
N ARG A 103 13.18 -2.13 6.96
CA ARG A 103 13.88 -2.76 5.82
C ARG A 103 14.79 -3.90 6.24
N THR A 104 15.51 -3.77 7.35
CA THR A 104 16.50 -4.78 7.76
C THR A 104 15.87 -6.07 8.29
N ARG A 105 14.63 -6.02 8.81
CA ARG A 105 13.96 -7.21 9.36
C ARG A 105 13.19 -8.03 8.31
N LEU A 106 12.59 -7.39 7.30
CA LEU A 106 11.77 -8.09 6.30
C LEU A 106 12.59 -8.85 5.26
N VAL A 107 13.79 -8.36 4.90
CA VAL A 107 14.64 -8.98 3.86
C VAL A 107 15.16 -10.36 4.30
N ARG A 108 15.47 -10.54 5.59
CA ARG A 108 16.05 -11.81 6.09
C ARG A 108 15.02 -12.94 6.24
N GLU A 109 13.74 -12.61 6.32
CA GLU A 109 12.67 -13.58 6.59
C GLU A 109 11.97 -14.07 5.32
N THR A 110 12.15 -13.37 4.19
CA THR A 110 11.43 -13.67 2.94
C THR A 110 12.30 -14.32 1.85
N TYR A 111 13.65 -14.30 1.98
CA TYR A 111 14.60 -14.85 1.00
C TYR A 111 15.62 -15.81 1.62
N ALA A 112 15.19 -16.68 2.54
CA ALA A 112 16.01 -17.82 2.95
C ALA A 112 15.76 -19.00 1.99
N PRO A 113 16.79 -19.56 1.33
CA PRO A 113 16.61 -20.81 0.61
C PRO A 113 16.23 -21.93 1.60
N ARG A 114 15.23 -22.73 1.24
CA ARG A 114 14.90 -23.97 1.96
C ARG A 114 15.97 -25.02 1.77
#